data_AF-A0A658AW16-F1
#
_entry.id   AF-A0A658AW16-F1
#
_cell.length_a   1.000
_cell.length_b   1.000
_cell.length_c   1.000
_cell.angle_alpha   90.00
_cell.angle_beta   90.00
_cell.angle_gamma   90.00
#
_symmetry.space_group_name_H-M   'P 1'
#
loop_
_entity.id
_entity.type
_entity.pdbx_description
1 polymer ?
#
loop_
_entity_poly.entity_id
_entity_poly.type
_entity_poly.pdbx_seq_one_letter_code
_entity_poly.pdbx_strand_id
1 'polypeptide(L)'
;MKNWSTEHTKEIKSWLDIDTYRKFEELTLIRFYHELWARTLFFKSYRENFESKALMGYFSKIFSGNPFLIEEEKLGYMTPENKLFQPPHFFLTTTDDIARLSILAMKREMYFWSGGDGYAVNKEFEEKPVSESMPDQFPRTVMFEIDLASGTDEEIAESLKAALPQWRKIKGIEENPLESVRFGYGTIKKLINYRVIPMLDILVWAAIKKIRVSDDRLSRLLYTDDDAESEIRLPQQIKDTDRPLALKACTIDFIRQFHFFINKNNHLKEIKVSDVLKLTD
;
A
#
# COMPACT_ATOMS: atom_id res chain seq x y z
N MET A 1 -4.93 -7.86 -28.44
CA MET A 1 -3.75 -8.48 -27.78
C MET A 1 -3.13 -9.49 -28.75
N LYS A 2 -1.80 -9.59 -28.76
CA LYS A 2 -1.04 -10.56 -29.59
C LYS A 2 -1.01 -11.94 -28.92
N ASN A 3 -0.86 -12.98 -29.73
CA ASN A 3 -0.61 -14.33 -29.25
C ASN A 3 0.85 -14.49 -28.81
N TRP A 4 1.09 -15.42 -27.89
CA TRP A 4 2.43 -15.79 -27.45
C TRP A 4 3.25 -16.39 -28.61
N SER A 5 4.56 -16.15 -28.64
CA SER A 5 5.48 -16.66 -29.67
C SER A 5 6.82 -17.09 -29.08
N THR A 6 7.70 -17.67 -29.90
CA THR A 6 9.04 -18.10 -29.48
C THR A 6 9.92 -16.92 -29.05
N GLU A 7 9.75 -15.76 -29.68
CA GLU A 7 10.50 -14.53 -29.38
C GLU A 7 10.11 -14.03 -27.98
N HIS A 8 8.83 -14.09 -27.64
CA HIS A 8 8.33 -13.77 -26.30
C HIS A 8 8.91 -14.72 -25.23
N THR A 9 9.10 -16.00 -25.55
CA THR A 9 9.78 -16.95 -24.65
C THR A 9 11.25 -16.60 -24.46
N LYS A 10 11.97 -16.21 -25.52
CA LYS A 10 13.38 -15.79 -25.42
C LYS A 10 13.52 -14.52 -24.60
N GLU A 11 12.65 -13.56 -24.81
CA GLU A 11 12.65 -12.29 -24.07
C GLU A 11 12.36 -12.51 -22.59
N ILE A 12 11.30 -13.26 -22.24
CA ILE A 12 10.97 -13.42 -20.82
C ILE A 12 12.06 -14.20 -20.07
N LYS A 13 12.66 -15.21 -20.70
CA LYS A 13 13.77 -15.97 -20.13
C LYS A 13 15.07 -15.17 -19.99
N SER A 14 15.19 -13.99 -20.60
CA SER A 14 16.39 -13.17 -20.45
C SER A 14 16.44 -12.42 -19.11
N TRP A 15 15.32 -12.34 -18.40
CA TRP A 15 15.23 -11.61 -17.13
C TRP A 15 14.45 -12.37 -16.04
N LEU A 16 13.55 -13.28 -16.40
CA LEU A 16 12.81 -14.08 -15.42
C LEU A 16 13.68 -15.26 -14.96
N ASP A 17 14.15 -15.18 -13.72
CA ASP A 17 14.83 -16.26 -13.02
C ASP A 17 14.15 -16.50 -11.66
N ILE A 18 13.45 -17.63 -11.51
CA ILE A 18 12.67 -17.96 -10.31
C ILE A 18 13.56 -18.10 -9.07
N ASP A 19 14.81 -18.55 -9.20
CA ASP A 19 15.73 -18.64 -8.07
C ASP A 19 16.07 -17.27 -7.48
N THR A 20 16.14 -16.25 -8.35
CA THR A 20 16.27 -14.87 -7.90
C THR A 20 15.03 -14.40 -7.13
N TYR A 21 13.81 -14.83 -7.50
CA TYR A 21 12.59 -14.53 -6.75
C TYR A 21 12.45 -15.34 -5.45
N ARG A 22 13.06 -16.53 -5.31
CA ARG A 22 13.07 -17.26 -4.03
C ARG A 22 13.72 -16.44 -2.90
N LYS A 23 14.64 -15.54 -3.23
CA LYS A 23 15.28 -14.62 -2.26
C LYS A 23 14.30 -13.61 -1.63
N PHE A 24 13.06 -13.49 -2.09
CA PHE A 24 12.03 -12.72 -1.37
C PHE A 24 11.74 -13.28 0.02
N GLU A 25 11.98 -14.58 0.23
CA GLU A 25 11.84 -15.24 1.53
C GLU A 25 12.87 -14.75 2.57
N GLU A 26 14.02 -14.23 2.11
CA GLU A 26 15.08 -13.71 2.97
C GLU A 26 14.87 -12.24 3.38
N LEU A 27 13.89 -11.56 2.78
CA LEU A 27 13.57 -10.18 3.13
C LEU A 27 12.88 -10.11 4.49
N THR A 28 13.06 -9.00 5.21
CA THR A 28 12.20 -8.66 6.33
C THR A 28 10.75 -8.49 5.88
N LEU A 29 9.80 -8.80 6.76
CA LEU A 29 8.37 -8.72 6.42
C LEU A 29 7.96 -7.29 6.01
N ILE A 30 8.54 -6.27 6.64
CA ILE A 30 8.31 -4.87 6.26
C ILE A 30 8.80 -4.58 4.84
N ARG A 31 9.98 -5.08 4.47
CA ARG A 31 10.50 -4.91 3.11
C ARG A 31 9.65 -5.64 2.07
N PHE A 32 9.22 -6.87 2.39
CA PHE A 32 8.31 -7.63 1.54
C PHE A 32 6.97 -6.89 1.31
N TYR A 33 6.43 -6.27 2.35
CA TYR A 33 5.27 -5.38 2.23
C TYR A 33 5.51 -4.22 1.26
N HIS A 34 6.65 -3.51 1.38
CA HIS A 34 6.97 -2.40 0.48
C HIS A 34 7.20 -2.87 -0.97
N GLU A 35 7.74 -4.07 -1.18
CA GLU A 35 7.90 -4.68 -2.52
C GLU A 35 6.55 -4.91 -3.22
N LEU A 36 5.52 -5.35 -2.47
CA LEU A 36 4.15 -5.45 -2.99
C LEU A 36 3.50 -4.07 -3.16
N TRP A 37 3.74 -3.16 -2.22
CA TRP A 37 3.20 -1.80 -2.30
C TRP A 37 3.71 -1.07 -3.56
N ALA A 38 5.00 -1.17 -3.87
CA ALA A 38 5.59 -0.62 -5.09
C ALA A 38 4.90 -1.13 -6.36
N ARG A 39 4.52 -2.42 -6.38
CA ARG A 39 3.82 -3.07 -7.50
C ARG A 39 2.37 -2.63 -7.66
N THR A 40 1.76 -1.96 -6.69
CA THR A 40 0.43 -1.35 -6.88
C THR A 40 0.42 -0.29 -7.98
N LEU A 41 1.58 0.33 -8.26
CA LEU A 41 1.71 1.26 -9.37
C LEU A 41 1.51 0.59 -10.73
N PHE A 42 1.63 -0.72 -10.88
CA PHE A 42 1.56 -1.40 -12.17
C PHE A 42 0.17 -1.33 -12.79
N PHE A 43 -0.87 -1.35 -11.96
CA PHE A 43 -2.26 -1.44 -12.40
C PHE A 43 -3.08 -0.18 -12.06
N LYS A 44 -2.43 0.88 -11.57
CA LYS A 44 -3.07 2.18 -11.32
C LYS A 44 -3.57 2.79 -12.63
N SER A 45 -4.84 3.21 -12.67
CA SER A 45 -5.47 3.81 -13.86
C SER A 45 -4.95 5.22 -14.16
N TYR A 46 -4.65 6.00 -13.12
CA TYR A 46 -4.07 7.34 -13.20
C TYR A 46 -2.83 7.43 -12.33
N ARG A 47 -1.75 8.02 -12.85
CA ARG A 47 -0.47 8.18 -12.15
C ARG A 47 -0.01 9.62 -12.21
N GLU A 48 0.54 10.10 -11.11
CA GLU A 48 1.23 11.38 -11.10
C GLU A 48 2.61 11.27 -11.79
N ASN A 49 3.20 12.42 -12.11
CA ASN A 49 4.48 12.46 -12.85
C ASN A 49 5.62 11.75 -12.09
N PHE A 50 5.66 11.88 -10.76
CA PHE A 50 6.68 11.20 -9.96
C PHE A 50 6.46 9.69 -9.92
N GLU A 51 5.20 9.23 -9.81
CA GLU A 51 4.85 7.80 -9.84
C GLU A 51 5.20 7.17 -11.18
N SER A 52 5.00 7.91 -12.27
CA SER A 52 5.34 7.49 -13.62
C SER A 52 6.86 7.31 -13.79
N LYS A 53 7.67 8.20 -13.21
CA LYS A 53 9.13 8.06 -13.18
C LYS A 53 9.57 6.86 -12.34
N ALA A 54 9.00 6.69 -11.15
CA ALA A 54 9.28 5.54 -10.28
C ALA A 54 8.96 4.21 -10.97
N LEU A 55 7.81 4.13 -11.65
CA LEU A 55 7.38 2.96 -12.41
C LEU A 55 8.38 2.57 -13.50
N MET A 56 8.90 3.54 -14.26
CA MET A 56 9.92 3.27 -15.26
C MET A 56 11.21 2.71 -14.65
N GLY A 57 11.60 3.23 -13.48
CA GLY A 57 12.72 2.68 -12.70
C GLY A 57 12.46 1.23 -12.28
N TYR A 58 11.24 0.90 -11.84
CA TYR A 58 10.86 -0.46 -11.48
C TYR A 58 10.93 -1.43 -12.66
N PHE A 59 10.39 -1.05 -13.82
CA PHE A 59 10.49 -1.87 -15.03
C PHE A 59 11.93 -2.09 -15.46
N SER A 60 12.77 -1.05 -15.38
CA SER A 60 14.19 -1.19 -15.69
C SER A 60 14.89 -2.21 -14.79
N LYS A 61 14.58 -2.25 -13.48
CA LYS A 61 15.14 -3.23 -12.55
C LYS A 61 14.65 -4.65 -12.87
N ILE A 62 13.34 -4.84 -12.98
CA ILE A 62 12.74 -6.17 -13.21
C ILE A 62 13.25 -6.77 -14.52
N PHE A 63 13.21 -6.01 -15.62
CA PHE A 63 13.60 -6.50 -16.94
C PHE A 63 15.12 -6.55 -17.16
N SER A 64 15.92 -6.10 -16.19
CA SER A 64 17.36 -6.40 -16.11
C SER A 64 17.66 -7.63 -15.25
N GLY A 65 16.65 -8.36 -14.80
CA GLY A 65 16.79 -9.56 -13.96
C GLY A 65 16.86 -9.29 -12.46
N ASN A 66 16.58 -8.07 -12.00
CA ASN A 66 16.55 -7.73 -10.58
C ASN A 66 15.12 -7.38 -10.13
N PRO A 67 14.40 -8.30 -9.47
CA PRO A 67 13.03 -8.05 -9.05
C PRO A 67 12.90 -7.22 -7.76
N PHE A 68 13.99 -6.90 -7.06
CA PHE A 68 13.95 -6.14 -5.81
C PHE A 68 13.83 -4.64 -6.09
N LEU A 69 12.61 -4.11 -5.93
CA LEU A 69 12.30 -2.71 -6.18
C LEU A 69 12.75 -1.82 -5.03
N ILE A 70 12.73 -2.38 -3.83
CA ILE A 70 12.99 -1.71 -2.56
C ILE A 70 14.37 -2.11 -2.05
N GLU A 71 15.21 -1.09 -1.89
CA GLU A 71 16.50 -1.20 -1.21
C GLU A 71 16.29 -1.08 0.30
N GLU A 72 17.07 -1.84 1.06
CA GLU A 72 16.95 -1.91 2.52
C GLU A 72 17.27 -0.56 3.16
N GLU A 73 18.26 0.15 2.62
CA GLU A 73 18.66 1.49 3.00
C GLU A 73 17.55 2.53 2.73
N LYS A 74 16.59 2.20 1.86
CA LYS A 74 15.42 3.04 1.56
C LYS A 74 14.23 2.75 2.46
N LEU A 75 14.24 1.69 3.27
CA LEU A 75 13.19 1.42 4.25
C LEU A 75 13.13 2.56 5.29
N GLY A 76 14.29 3.02 5.77
CA GLY A 76 14.38 4.17 6.67
C GLY A 76 13.81 5.47 6.09
N TYR A 77 13.77 5.63 4.75
CA TYR A 77 13.08 6.77 4.13
C TYR A 77 11.57 6.56 3.99
N MET A 78 11.09 5.32 3.97
CA MET A 78 9.67 4.97 3.90
C MET A 78 9.00 4.96 5.28
N THR A 79 9.79 4.82 6.36
CA THR A 79 9.42 5.09 7.75
C THR A 79 10.46 6.03 8.38
N PRO A 80 10.49 7.32 8.00
CA PRO A 80 11.52 8.26 8.43
C PRO A 80 11.52 8.47 9.95
N GLU A 81 12.64 8.19 10.60
CA GLU A 81 12.87 8.48 12.03
C GLU A 81 13.02 9.99 12.30
N ASN A 82 13.34 10.77 11.26
CA ASN A 82 13.67 12.19 11.36
C ASN A 82 12.62 13.14 10.76
N LYS A 83 11.47 12.61 10.33
CA LYS A 83 10.35 13.39 9.78
C LYS A 83 9.04 12.74 10.18
N LEU A 84 7.97 13.53 10.23
CA LEU A 84 6.63 12.99 10.45
C LEU A 84 6.24 12.04 9.30
N PHE A 85 5.97 10.79 9.65
CA PHE A 85 5.44 9.78 8.74
C PHE A 85 3.93 9.99 8.56
N GLN A 86 3.43 9.89 7.32
CA GLN A 86 2.00 9.99 7.02
C GLN A 86 1.42 8.61 6.64
N PRO A 87 0.77 7.89 7.57
CA PRO A 87 0.11 6.63 7.26
C PRO A 87 -1.12 6.79 6.36
N PRO A 88 -1.63 5.72 5.74
CA PRO A 88 -2.71 5.76 4.73
C PRO A 88 -4.05 6.38 5.17
N HIS A 89 -4.28 6.54 6.47
CA HIS A 89 -5.54 7.02 7.05
C HIS A 89 -5.38 8.39 7.74
N PHE A 90 -4.18 8.94 7.75
CA PHE A 90 -3.88 10.21 8.39
C PHE A 90 -3.43 11.21 7.34
N PHE A 91 -3.81 12.46 7.56
CA PHE A 91 -3.39 13.58 6.75
C PHE A 91 -2.68 14.56 7.68
N LEU A 92 -1.40 14.80 7.43
CA LEU A 92 -0.66 15.82 8.16
C LEU A 92 -0.95 17.16 7.49
N THR A 93 -1.60 18.07 8.22
CA THR A 93 -1.93 19.41 7.71
C THR A 93 -0.67 20.12 7.26
N THR A 94 -0.62 20.53 6.00
CA THR A 94 0.53 21.26 5.44
C THR A 94 0.37 22.77 5.60
N THR A 95 1.46 23.52 5.44
CA THR A 95 1.41 24.99 5.40
C THR A 95 0.53 25.51 4.25
N ASP A 96 0.48 24.80 3.12
CA ASP A 96 -0.42 25.13 2.00
C ASP A 96 -1.89 24.94 2.39
N ASP A 97 -2.21 23.85 3.08
CA ASP A 97 -3.55 23.63 3.61
C ASP A 97 -3.97 24.75 4.57
N ILE A 98 -3.07 25.16 5.47
CA ILE A 98 -3.31 26.29 6.39
C ILE A 98 -3.59 27.57 5.60
N ALA A 99 -2.77 27.90 4.59
CA ALA A 99 -2.95 29.11 3.79
C ALA A 99 -4.29 29.10 3.04
N ARG A 100 -4.64 27.97 2.40
CA ARG A 100 -5.93 27.80 1.72
C ARG A 100 -7.11 27.93 2.66
N LEU A 101 -7.08 27.24 3.80
CA LEU A 101 -8.14 27.28 4.81
C LEU A 101 -8.29 28.69 5.41
N SER A 102 -7.18 29.38 5.63
CA SER A 102 -7.15 30.77 6.13
C SER A 102 -7.86 31.72 5.17
N ILE A 103 -7.55 31.65 3.87
CA ILE A 103 -8.21 32.47 2.84
C ILE A 103 -9.72 32.19 2.82
N LEU A 104 -10.11 30.93 2.92
CA LEU A 104 -11.52 30.54 2.92
C LEU A 104 -12.24 31.01 4.20
N ALA A 105 -11.61 30.89 5.36
CA ALA A 105 -12.13 31.35 6.64
C ALA A 105 -12.39 32.86 6.64
N MET A 106 -11.46 33.65 6.11
CA MET A 106 -11.65 35.10 5.95
C MET A 106 -12.80 35.43 5.00
N LYS A 107 -12.91 34.73 3.85
CA LYS A 107 -14.03 34.90 2.91
C LYS A 107 -15.39 34.56 3.53
N ARG A 108 -15.40 33.69 4.54
CA ARG A 108 -16.59 33.26 5.29
C ARG A 108 -16.79 34.04 6.58
N GLU A 109 -16.02 35.12 6.79
CA GLU A 109 -16.12 35.99 7.96
C GLU A 109 -15.97 35.25 9.30
N MET A 110 -15.25 34.11 9.28
CA MET A 110 -14.97 33.33 10.48
C MET A 110 -13.97 34.05 11.37
N TYR A 111 -13.02 34.75 10.77
CA TYR A 111 -12.16 35.72 11.44
C TYR A 111 -11.81 36.84 10.47
N PHE A 112 -11.42 37.99 11.01
CA PHE A 112 -11.10 39.17 10.25
C PHE A 112 -9.94 39.93 10.88
N TRP A 113 -9.26 40.74 10.08
CA TRP A 113 -8.18 41.60 10.54
C TRP A 113 -8.76 42.74 11.39
N SER A 114 -8.23 42.90 12.61
CA SER A 114 -8.70 43.89 13.58
C SER A 114 -7.77 45.10 13.72
N GLY A 115 -6.63 45.11 13.01
CA GLY A 115 -5.65 46.19 13.06
C GLY A 115 -4.23 45.71 13.41
N GLY A 116 -3.20 46.31 12.82
CA GLY A 116 -1.80 45.96 13.06
C GLY A 116 -1.50 44.49 12.74
N ASP A 117 -0.93 43.76 13.71
CA ASP A 117 -0.69 42.31 13.63
C ASP A 117 -1.82 41.49 14.28
N GLY A 118 -2.95 42.12 14.59
CA GLY A 118 -4.09 41.50 15.28
C GLY A 118 -5.16 40.95 14.35
N TYR A 119 -5.80 39.86 14.80
CA TYR A 119 -7.02 39.32 14.21
C TYR A 119 -8.10 39.19 15.28
N ALA A 120 -9.36 39.13 14.86
CA ALA A 120 -10.50 38.81 15.70
C ALA A 120 -11.28 37.65 15.10
N VAL A 121 -11.69 36.70 15.94
CA VAL A 121 -12.50 35.55 15.54
C VAL A 121 -13.98 35.85 15.82
N ASN A 122 -14.84 35.47 14.91
CA ASN A 122 -16.28 35.55 15.12
C ASN A 122 -16.70 34.50 16.17
N LYS A 123 -17.36 34.96 17.23
CA LYS A 123 -17.78 34.14 18.39
C LYS A 123 -18.59 32.90 18.01
N GLU A 124 -19.30 32.92 16.88
CA GLU A 124 -20.04 31.76 16.40
C GLU A 124 -19.12 30.55 16.11
N PHE A 125 -17.87 30.80 15.72
CA PHE A 125 -16.92 29.79 15.28
C PHE A 125 -15.77 29.55 16.26
N GLU A 126 -15.59 30.42 17.26
CA GLU A 126 -14.44 30.44 18.17
C GLU A 126 -14.18 29.10 18.87
N GLU A 127 -15.24 28.43 19.32
CA GLU A 127 -15.15 27.13 20.02
C GLU A 127 -15.50 25.93 19.13
N LYS A 128 -15.78 26.14 17.84
CA LYS A 128 -16.20 25.07 16.93
C LYS A 128 -15.00 24.45 16.22
N PRO A 129 -14.91 23.10 16.14
CA PRO A 129 -13.90 22.45 15.31
C PRO A 129 -13.96 22.94 13.86
N VAL A 130 -12.79 23.14 13.23
CA VAL A 130 -12.70 23.62 11.84
C VAL A 130 -13.49 22.73 10.88
N SER A 131 -13.48 21.42 11.11
CA SER A 131 -14.23 20.46 10.28
C SER A 131 -15.76 20.52 10.43
N GLU A 132 -16.26 21.17 11.48
CA GLU A 132 -17.68 21.48 11.69
C GLU A 132 -18.04 22.87 11.14
N SER A 133 -17.14 23.84 11.26
CA SER A 133 -17.31 25.18 10.70
C SER A 133 -17.21 25.22 9.16
N MET A 134 -16.50 24.26 8.56
CA MET A 134 -16.35 24.11 7.10
C MET A 134 -16.65 22.68 6.63
N PRO A 135 -17.88 22.16 6.80
CA PRO A 135 -18.18 20.75 6.54
C PRO A 135 -17.98 20.35 5.07
N ASP A 136 -18.12 21.31 4.14
CA ASP A 136 -17.88 21.11 2.70
C ASP A 136 -16.41 20.90 2.35
N GLN A 137 -15.47 21.43 3.15
CA GLN A 137 -14.03 21.21 2.99
C GLN A 137 -13.57 19.90 3.63
N PHE A 138 -14.33 19.42 4.63
CA PHE A 138 -14.05 18.21 5.38
C PHE A 138 -15.22 17.23 5.34
N PRO A 139 -15.66 16.78 4.14
CA PRO A 139 -16.85 15.93 4.00
C PRO A 139 -16.61 14.52 4.56
N ARG A 140 -15.34 14.08 4.63
CA ARG A 140 -14.95 12.72 5.05
C ARG A 140 -13.87 12.68 6.13
N THR A 141 -13.35 13.83 6.52
CA THR A 141 -12.20 13.95 7.39
C THR A 141 -12.53 14.84 8.58
N VAL A 142 -11.74 14.71 9.64
CA VAL A 142 -11.73 15.61 10.78
C VAL A 142 -10.31 16.13 10.88
N MET A 143 -10.17 17.45 11.02
CA MET A 143 -8.87 18.08 11.28
C MET A 143 -8.74 18.25 12.79
N PHE A 144 -7.71 17.64 13.37
CA PHE A 144 -7.43 17.69 14.80
C PHE A 144 -5.92 17.54 15.05
N GLU A 145 -5.51 17.83 16.27
CA GLU A 145 -4.14 17.69 16.76
C GLU A 145 -4.06 16.56 17.78
N ILE A 146 -2.91 15.88 17.85
CA ILE A 146 -2.62 14.84 18.84
C ILE A 146 -1.53 15.35 19.78
N ASP A 147 -1.84 15.44 21.07
CA ASP A 147 -0.85 15.77 22.09
C ASP A 147 -0.04 14.52 22.46
N LEU A 148 1.18 14.43 21.90
CA LEU A 148 2.10 13.31 22.11
C LEU A 148 2.64 13.22 23.55
N ALA A 149 2.48 14.26 24.36
CA ALA A 149 2.94 14.28 25.76
C ALA A 149 1.83 13.94 26.76
N SER A 150 0.57 13.85 26.31
CA SER A 150 -0.60 13.68 27.17
C SER A 150 -0.79 12.28 27.75
N GLY A 151 -0.12 11.25 27.20
CA GLY A 151 -0.27 9.86 27.60
C GLY A 151 0.66 8.92 26.84
N THR A 152 0.57 7.62 27.11
CA THR A 152 1.30 6.59 26.34
C THR A 152 0.71 6.39 24.94
N ASP A 153 1.47 5.74 24.05
CA ASP A 153 0.99 5.38 22.71
C ASP A 153 -0.33 4.59 22.75
N GLU A 154 -0.49 3.69 23.73
CA GLU A 154 -1.72 2.92 23.94
C GLU A 154 -2.89 3.80 24.39
N GLU A 155 -2.66 4.73 25.32
CA GLU A 155 -3.71 5.64 25.81
C GLU A 155 -4.21 6.56 24.68
N ILE A 156 -3.28 7.09 23.88
CA ILE A 156 -3.60 7.91 22.70
C ILE A 156 -4.37 7.08 21.67
N ALA A 157 -3.91 5.85 21.38
CA ALA A 157 -4.54 4.97 20.40
C ALA A 157 -5.96 4.55 20.81
N GLU A 158 -6.19 4.18 22.08
CA GLU A 158 -7.52 3.81 22.58
C GLU A 158 -8.46 5.02 22.62
N SER A 159 -7.96 6.21 22.94
CA SER A 159 -8.73 7.46 22.87
C SER A 159 -9.20 7.76 21.44
N LEU A 160 -8.29 7.65 20.46
CA LEU A 160 -8.64 7.82 19.05
C LEU A 160 -9.67 6.77 18.60
N LYS A 161 -9.44 5.50 18.95
CA LYS A 161 -10.34 4.38 18.63
C LYS A 161 -11.74 4.58 19.21
N ALA A 162 -11.87 5.13 20.42
CA ALA A 162 -13.15 5.44 21.04
C ALA A 162 -13.88 6.60 20.33
N ALA A 163 -13.15 7.57 19.78
CA ALA A 163 -13.72 8.73 19.09
C ALA A 163 -14.19 8.43 17.65
N LEU A 164 -13.53 7.51 16.93
CA LEU A 164 -13.82 7.21 15.52
C LEU A 164 -15.31 6.89 15.21
N PRO A 165 -16.03 6.06 15.99
CA PRO A 165 -17.45 5.79 15.75
C PRO A 165 -18.33 7.05 15.88
N GLN A 166 -18.03 7.91 16.85
CA GLN A 166 -18.75 9.17 17.05
C GLN A 166 -18.54 10.11 15.85
N TRP A 167 -17.29 10.28 15.39
CA TRP A 167 -16.98 11.13 14.24
C TRP A 167 -17.64 10.63 12.96
N ARG A 168 -17.65 9.32 12.73
CA ARG A 168 -18.39 8.70 11.60
C ARG A 168 -19.88 9.01 11.65
N LYS A 169 -20.50 8.89 12.83
CA LYS A 169 -21.91 9.22 13.03
C LYS A 169 -22.21 10.68 12.71
N ILE A 170 -21.38 11.62 13.18
CA ILE A 170 -21.53 13.05 12.89
C ILE A 170 -21.42 13.32 11.39
N LYS A 171 -20.51 12.64 10.69
CA LYS A 171 -20.29 12.83 9.26
C LYS A 171 -21.23 12.01 8.36
N GLY A 172 -22.08 11.14 8.93
CA GLY A 172 -22.95 10.24 8.16
C GLY A 172 -22.18 9.21 7.32
N ILE A 173 -21.02 8.76 7.81
CA ILE A 173 -20.14 7.82 7.09
C ILE A 173 -20.28 6.44 7.72
N GLU A 174 -20.69 5.46 6.92
CA GLU A 174 -20.64 4.07 7.34
C GLU A 174 -19.19 3.58 7.40
N GLU A 175 -18.92 2.72 8.39
CA GLU A 175 -17.64 2.03 8.42
C GLU A 175 -17.53 1.15 7.18
N ASN A 176 -16.42 1.29 6.45
CA ASN A 176 -16.16 0.38 5.34
C ASN A 176 -16.03 -1.03 5.94
N PRO A 177 -16.94 -1.96 5.65
CA PRO A 177 -16.83 -3.30 6.19
C PRO A 177 -15.45 -3.83 5.79
N LEU A 178 -14.71 -4.36 6.77
CA LEU A 178 -13.57 -5.19 6.45
C LEU A 178 -14.13 -6.33 5.59
N GLU A 179 -14.00 -6.23 4.26
CA GLU A 179 -14.23 -7.39 3.40
C GLU A 179 -13.44 -8.53 4.03
N SER A 180 -14.10 -9.68 4.20
CA SER A 180 -13.74 -10.83 5.03
C SER A 180 -12.39 -11.50 4.75
N VAL A 181 -11.55 -10.89 3.93
CA VAL A 181 -10.15 -11.22 3.76
C VAL A 181 -9.42 -10.92 5.06
N ARG A 182 -9.35 -11.90 5.95
CA ARG A 182 -8.34 -11.91 7.01
C ARG A 182 -6.99 -12.06 6.35
N PHE A 183 -6.34 -10.94 6.03
CA PHE A 183 -4.90 -10.96 5.79
C PHE A 183 -4.22 -11.44 7.07
N GLY A 184 -3.45 -12.50 6.96
CA GLY A 184 -2.71 -13.07 8.07
C GLY A 184 -1.59 -13.95 7.56
N TYR A 185 -1.02 -14.75 8.45
CA TYR A 185 0.12 -15.58 8.11
C TYR A 185 -0.15 -16.53 6.92
N GLY A 186 -1.35 -17.13 6.84
CA GLY A 186 -1.74 -17.97 5.70
C GLY A 186 -1.77 -17.21 4.36
N THR A 187 -2.02 -15.89 4.38
CA THR A 187 -1.92 -15.05 3.17
C THR A 187 -0.47 -14.83 2.77
N ILE A 188 0.43 -14.58 3.74
CA ILE A 188 1.87 -14.45 3.49
C ILE A 188 2.42 -15.76 2.88
N LYS A 189 2.05 -16.91 3.46
CA LYS A 189 2.39 -18.23 2.91
C LYS A 189 1.92 -18.42 1.47
N LYS A 190 0.70 -17.98 1.15
CA LYS A 190 0.18 -18.02 -0.23
C LYS A 190 0.94 -17.08 -1.18
N LEU A 191 1.31 -15.88 -0.73
CA LEU A 191 2.06 -14.92 -1.55
C LEU A 191 3.41 -15.50 -2.02
N ILE A 192 4.08 -16.24 -1.13
CA ILE A 192 5.34 -16.94 -1.43
C ILE A 192 5.09 -18.21 -2.25
N ASN A 193 4.31 -19.15 -1.72
CA ASN A 193 4.14 -20.47 -2.35
C ASN A 193 3.49 -20.40 -3.73
N TYR A 194 2.59 -19.43 -3.97
CA TYR A 194 1.94 -19.25 -5.27
C TYR A 194 2.74 -18.36 -6.21
N ARG A 195 3.99 -18.00 -5.83
CA ARG A 195 4.92 -17.20 -6.64
C ARG A 195 4.25 -15.92 -7.14
N VAL A 196 3.57 -15.21 -6.24
CA VAL A 196 2.72 -14.06 -6.60
C VAL A 196 3.54 -12.92 -7.19
N ILE A 197 4.70 -12.60 -6.63
CA ILE A 197 5.57 -11.53 -7.13
C ILE A 197 6.05 -11.80 -8.57
N PRO A 198 6.69 -12.93 -8.90
CA PRO A 198 7.08 -13.19 -10.29
C PRO A 198 5.87 -13.29 -11.21
N MET A 199 4.72 -13.79 -10.74
CA MET A 199 3.50 -13.78 -11.54
C MET A 199 3.07 -12.35 -11.90
N LEU A 200 3.06 -11.43 -10.94
CA LEU A 200 2.76 -10.01 -11.19
C LEU A 200 3.71 -9.39 -12.21
N ASP A 201 5.00 -9.68 -12.08
CA ASP A 201 6.05 -9.14 -12.96
C ASP A 201 5.90 -9.69 -14.39
N ILE A 202 5.50 -10.96 -14.56
CA ILE A 202 5.12 -11.54 -15.86
C ILE A 202 3.87 -10.87 -16.44
N LEU A 203 2.84 -10.64 -15.61
CA LEU A 203 1.58 -10.05 -16.05
C LEU A 203 1.74 -8.60 -16.50
N VAL A 204 2.56 -7.80 -15.80
CA VAL A 204 2.82 -6.42 -16.21
C VAL A 204 3.66 -6.36 -17.47
N TRP A 205 4.68 -7.23 -17.61
CA TRP A 205 5.44 -7.36 -18.86
C TRP A 205 4.52 -7.68 -20.04
N ALA A 206 3.63 -8.66 -19.86
CA ALA A 206 2.68 -9.04 -20.90
C ALA A 206 1.69 -7.92 -21.25
N ALA A 207 1.23 -7.16 -20.25
CA ALA A 207 0.38 -5.99 -20.46
C ALA A 207 1.09 -4.91 -21.30
N ILE A 208 2.36 -4.59 -20.99
CA ILE A 208 3.19 -3.63 -21.74
C ILE A 208 3.36 -4.09 -23.18
N LYS A 209 3.68 -5.38 -23.39
CA LYS A 209 3.86 -5.97 -24.72
C LYS A 209 2.54 -6.24 -25.45
N LYS A 210 1.40 -6.05 -24.78
CA LYS A 210 0.05 -6.33 -25.26
C LYS A 210 -0.13 -7.80 -25.68
N ILE A 211 0.46 -8.73 -24.94
CA ILE A 211 0.44 -10.18 -25.18
C ILE A 211 -0.52 -10.86 -24.19
N ARG A 212 -1.26 -11.87 -24.65
CA ARG A 212 -2.05 -12.74 -23.77
C ARG A 212 -1.19 -13.86 -23.20
N VAL A 213 -1.19 -14.02 -21.87
CA VAL A 213 -0.52 -15.13 -21.16
C VAL A 213 -1.57 -16.11 -20.64
N SER A 214 -1.56 -17.34 -21.16
CA SER A 214 -2.43 -18.42 -20.66
C SER A 214 -1.98 -18.90 -19.27
N ASP A 215 -2.88 -19.53 -18.53
CA ASP A 215 -2.56 -20.11 -17.22
C ASP A 215 -1.56 -21.27 -17.33
N ASP A 216 -1.63 -22.05 -18.41
CA ASP A 216 -0.61 -23.06 -18.75
C ASP A 216 0.77 -22.44 -18.96
N ARG A 217 0.84 -21.28 -19.63
CA ARG A 217 2.10 -20.57 -19.82
C ARG A 217 2.64 -20.05 -18.48
N LEU A 218 1.78 -19.51 -17.62
CA LEU A 218 2.19 -19.10 -16.27
C LEU A 218 2.73 -20.27 -15.47
N SER A 219 2.05 -21.41 -15.47
CA SER A 219 2.50 -22.63 -14.77
C SER A 219 3.94 -23.01 -15.17
N ARG A 220 4.21 -23.09 -16.49
CA ARG A 220 5.54 -23.46 -17.01
C ARG A 220 6.62 -22.39 -16.87
N LEU A 221 6.24 -21.12 -16.66
CA LEU A 221 7.19 -20.04 -16.43
C LEU A 221 7.54 -19.92 -14.95
N LEU A 222 6.55 -20.17 -14.09
CA LEU A 222 6.69 -20.03 -12.66
C LEU A 222 7.29 -21.26 -12.02
N TYR A 223 7.05 -22.46 -12.56
CA TYR A 223 7.45 -23.75 -11.99
C TYR A 223 8.30 -24.56 -12.98
N THR A 224 9.23 -25.32 -12.43
CA THR A 224 10.20 -26.14 -13.15
C THR A 224 10.18 -27.57 -12.65
N ASP A 225 10.79 -28.50 -13.37
CA ASP A 225 10.87 -29.91 -12.96
C ASP A 225 11.77 -30.10 -11.71
N ASP A 226 12.55 -29.08 -11.33
CA ASP A 226 13.35 -29.08 -10.09
C ASP A 226 12.50 -28.76 -8.83
N ASP A 227 11.25 -28.33 -9.01
CA ASP A 227 10.32 -28.09 -7.91
C ASP A 227 9.67 -29.40 -7.44
N ALA A 228 9.37 -29.49 -6.15
CA ALA A 228 8.62 -30.63 -5.63
C ALA A 228 7.21 -30.67 -6.25
N GLU A 229 6.71 -31.86 -6.61
CA GLU A 229 5.37 -32.05 -7.21
C GLU A 229 4.26 -31.35 -6.40
N SER A 230 4.38 -31.34 -5.07
CA SER A 230 3.43 -30.68 -4.16
C SER A 230 3.44 -29.14 -4.24
N GLU A 231 4.52 -28.55 -4.77
CA GLU A 231 4.69 -27.11 -4.94
C GLU A 231 4.28 -26.63 -6.34
N ILE A 232 4.36 -27.51 -7.34
CA ILE A 232 4.00 -27.20 -8.72
C ILE A 232 2.50 -26.88 -8.82
N ARG A 233 2.18 -25.69 -9.35
CA ARG A 233 0.80 -25.25 -9.54
C ARG A 233 0.32 -25.54 -10.94
N LEU A 234 -0.74 -26.34 -11.04
CA LEU A 234 -1.39 -26.69 -12.30
C LEU A 234 -2.16 -25.48 -12.89
N PRO A 235 -2.40 -25.47 -14.22
CA PRO A 235 -3.07 -24.35 -14.89
C PRO A 235 -4.43 -23.98 -14.28
N GLN A 236 -5.19 -24.97 -13.82
CA GLN A 236 -6.49 -24.75 -13.18
C GLN A 236 -6.35 -24.05 -11.83
N GLN A 237 -5.34 -24.40 -11.02
CA GLN A 237 -5.06 -23.75 -9.75
C GLN A 237 -4.61 -22.29 -9.95
N ILE A 238 -3.81 -22.04 -10.98
CA ILE A 238 -3.40 -20.68 -11.34
C ILE A 238 -4.60 -19.84 -11.73
N LYS A 239 -5.48 -20.38 -12.58
CA LYS A 239 -6.69 -19.70 -13.04
C LYS A 239 -7.63 -19.34 -11.88
N ASP A 240 -7.92 -20.31 -11.02
CA ASP A 240 -8.97 -20.18 -10.01
C ASP A 240 -8.51 -19.48 -8.74
N THR A 241 -7.20 -19.55 -8.41
CA THR A 241 -6.67 -19.08 -7.12
C THR A 241 -5.51 -18.11 -7.28
N ASP A 242 -4.43 -18.51 -7.95
CA ASP A 242 -3.16 -17.81 -7.83
C ASP A 242 -3.16 -16.47 -8.59
N ARG A 243 -3.67 -16.46 -9.83
CA ARG A 243 -3.82 -15.24 -10.62
C ARG A 243 -4.81 -14.26 -9.99
N PRO A 244 -6.01 -14.68 -9.52
CA PRO A 244 -6.89 -13.80 -8.76
C PRO A 244 -6.21 -13.21 -7.51
N LEU A 245 -5.45 -14.02 -6.75
CA LEU A 245 -4.69 -13.54 -5.60
C LEU A 245 -3.63 -12.52 -6.01
N ALA A 246 -2.88 -12.76 -7.08
CA ALA A 246 -1.87 -11.85 -7.57
C ALA A 246 -2.47 -10.48 -7.94
N LEU A 247 -3.54 -10.46 -8.74
CA LEU A 247 -4.23 -9.22 -9.09
C LEU A 247 -4.80 -8.51 -7.86
N LYS A 248 -5.30 -9.26 -6.87
CA LYS A 248 -5.75 -8.72 -5.59
C LYS A 248 -4.59 -8.13 -4.77
N ALA A 249 -3.41 -8.75 -4.82
CA ALA A 249 -2.24 -8.32 -4.05
C ALA A 249 -1.75 -6.91 -4.43
N CYS A 250 -2.08 -6.44 -5.63
CA CYS A 250 -1.77 -5.10 -6.11
C CYS A 250 -2.86 -4.05 -5.84
N THR A 251 -3.95 -4.39 -5.14
CA THR A 251 -4.99 -3.41 -4.81
C THR A 251 -4.65 -2.62 -3.55
N ILE A 252 -5.13 -1.38 -3.47
CA ILE A 252 -4.96 -0.52 -2.29
C ILE A 252 -5.53 -1.20 -1.03
N ASP A 253 -6.66 -1.90 -1.15
CA ASP A 253 -7.29 -2.55 -0.01
C ASP A 253 -6.49 -3.74 0.51
N PHE A 254 -5.84 -4.51 -0.38
CA PHE A 254 -4.95 -5.58 0.05
C PHE A 254 -3.71 -5.03 0.77
N ILE A 255 -3.10 -3.97 0.24
CA ILE A 255 -1.98 -3.28 0.89
C ILE A 255 -2.40 -2.71 2.25
N ARG A 256 -3.58 -2.10 2.37
CA ARG A 256 -4.12 -1.62 3.66
C ARG A 256 -4.26 -2.75 4.68
N GLN A 257 -4.75 -3.91 4.27
CA GLN A 257 -4.88 -5.07 5.15
C GLN A 257 -3.51 -5.62 5.58
N PHE A 258 -2.53 -5.66 4.67
CA PHE A 258 -1.18 -6.08 5.01
C PHE A 258 -0.53 -5.07 5.99
N HIS A 259 -0.67 -3.77 5.74
CA HIS A 259 -0.20 -2.73 6.65
C HIS A 259 -0.83 -2.83 8.04
N PHE A 260 -2.14 -3.09 8.11
CA PHE A 260 -2.85 -3.33 9.36
C PHE A 260 -2.30 -4.56 10.10
N PHE A 261 -2.08 -5.68 9.39
CA PHE A 261 -1.49 -6.90 9.97
C PHE A 261 -0.10 -6.62 10.55
N ILE A 262 0.76 -5.94 9.79
CA ILE A 262 2.13 -5.62 10.21
C ILE A 262 2.13 -4.71 11.44
N ASN A 263 1.30 -3.67 11.49
CA ASN A 263 1.28 -2.76 12.64
C ASN A 263 0.69 -3.42 13.89
N LYS A 264 -0.33 -4.28 13.73
CA LYS A 264 -0.88 -5.07 14.83
C LYS A 264 0.15 -6.07 15.39
N ASN A 265 1.06 -6.55 14.55
CA ASN A 265 2.10 -7.51 14.91
C ASN A 265 3.49 -6.87 14.72
N ASN A 266 3.74 -5.74 15.38
CA ASN A 266 4.93 -4.91 15.16
C ASN A 266 6.25 -5.70 15.30
N HIS A 267 6.29 -6.69 16.19
CA HIS A 267 7.43 -7.59 16.40
C HIS A 267 7.81 -8.42 15.15
N LEU A 268 6.91 -8.59 14.18
CA LEU A 268 7.17 -9.33 12.94
C LEU A 268 7.86 -8.49 11.86
N LYS A 269 7.90 -7.15 11.98
CA LYS A 269 8.40 -6.25 10.91
C LYS A 269 9.79 -6.63 10.44
N GLU A 270 10.69 -6.85 11.38
CA GLU A 270 12.11 -7.15 11.15
C GLU A 270 12.40 -8.65 11.02
N ILE A 271 11.38 -9.51 11.15
CA ILE A 271 11.55 -10.95 10.97
C ILE A 271 11.55 -11.26 9.47
N LYS A 272 12.43 -12.18 9.06
CA LYS A 272 12.48 -12.67 7.67
C LYS A 272 11.17 -13.36 7.29
N VAL A 273 10.76 -13.21 6.04
CA VAL A 273 9.54 -13.87 5.54
C VAL A 273 9.61 -15.38 5.76
N SER A 274 10.74 -16.04 5.48
CA SER A 274 10.93 -17.48 5.71
C SER A 274 10.68 -17.91 7.15
N ASP A 275 11.07 -17.08 8.13
CA ASP A 275 10.82 -17.36 9.55
C ASP A 275 9.37 -17.09 9.94
N VAL A 276 8.73 -16.06 9.35
CA VAL A 276 7.29 -15.84 9.51
C VAL A 276 6.47 -17.02 8.98
N LEU A 277 6.92 -17.68 7.90
CA LEU A 277 6.26 -18.88 7.37
C LEU A 277 6.28 -20.05 8.37
N LYS A 278 7.38 -20.21 9.13
CA LYS A 278 7.50 -21.27 10.14
C LYS A 278 6.56 -21.08 11.34
N LEU A 279 6.08 -19.86 11.58
CA LEU A 279 5.10 -19.58 12.64
C LEU A 279 3.68 -20.08 12.30
N THR A 280 3.46 -20.57 11.08
CA THR A 280 2.17 -21.12 10.63
C THR A 280 2.05 -22.63 10.67
N ASP A 281 3.18 -23.31 10.88
CA ASP A 281 3.27 -24.76 10.91
C ASP A 281 3.29 -25.27 12.35
#